data_AF-A0A2W4W1L1-F1
#
_entry.id   AF-A0A2W4W1L1-F1
#
_cell.length_a   1.000
_cell.length_b   1.000
_cell.length_c   1.000
_cell.angle_alpha   90.00
_cell.angle_beta   90.00
_cell.angle_gamma   90.00
#
_symmetry.space_group_name_H-M   'P 1'
#
loop_
_entity.id
_entity.type
_entity.pdbx_description
1 polymer ?
#
loop_
_entity_poly.entity_id
_entity_poly.type
_entity_poly.pdbx_seq_one_letter_code
_entity_poly.pdbx_strand_id
1 'polypeptide(L)'
;MIQPELLDVVELLADHPDVQLQAGDQGTIVEEYDDCAYEVEFSNSQGETIALLALKPEQFVVVWQNATKAWIPLTDRIAAVLQELPQDRQQQVLNFARSLHKTPA
;
A
#
# COMPACT_ATOMS: atom_id res chain seq x y z
N MET A 1 11.50 5.54 -4.97
CA MET A 1 10.38 5.14 -4.10
C MET A 1 10.51 5.87 -2.78
N ILE A 2 9.38 6.07 -2.09
CA ILE A 2 9.38 6.59 -0.72
C ILE A 2 10.00 5.52 0.18
N GLN A 3 10.96 5.90 1.00
CA GLN A 3 11.47 5.02 2.04
C GLN A 3 10.43 4.99 3.18
N PRO A 4 9.89 3.82 3.57
CA PRO A 4 8.95 3.74 4.67
C PRO A 4 9.63 4.09 5.99
N GLU A 5 8.93 4.82 6.84
CA GLU A 5 9.38 5.23 8.17
C GLU A 5 8.38 4.82 9.24
N LEU A 6 8.84 4.73 10.49
CA LEU A 6 7.99 4.53 11.65
C LEU A 6 6.79 5.51 11.66
N LEU A 7 5.60 4.95 11.92
CA LEU A 7 4.28 5.60 11.95
C LEU A 7 3.71 6.04 10.59
N ASP A 8 4.34 5.67 9.47
CA ASP A 8 3.70 5.79 8.16
C ASP A 8 2.48 4.86 8.06
N VAL A 9 1.48 5.28 7.28
CA VAL A 9 0.34 4.42 6.93
C VAL A 9 0.61 3.81 5.56
N VAL A 10 0.42 2.50 5.47
CA VAL A 10 0.66 1.69 4.27
C VAL A 10 -0.61 0.97 3.84
N GLU A 11 -0.69 0.60 2.56
CA GLU A 11 -1.74 -0.29 2.02
C GLU A 11 -1.11 -1.58 1.51
N LEU A 12 -1.73 -2.72 1.84
CA LEU A 12 -1.32 -4.03 1.35
C LEU A 12 -1.44 -4.15 -0.17
N LEU A 13 -0.46 -4.79 -0.80
CA LEU A 13 -0.49 -5.11 -2.24
C LEU A 13 -1.05 -6.49 -2.56
N ALA A 14 -1.26 -7.34 -1.55
CA ALA A 14 -1.78 -8.69 -1.69
C ALA A 14 -2.70 -9.05 -0.52
N ASP A 15 -3.58 -10.03 -0.74
CA ASP A 15 -4.47 -10.54 0.30
C ASP A 15 -3.69 -11.39 1.32
N HIS A 16 -4.10 -11.29 2.59
CA HIS A 16 -3.63 -12.12 3.69
C HIS A 16 -4.84 -12.83 4.35
N PRO A 17 -5.32 -13.95 3.76
CA PRO A 17 -6.58 -14.58 4.15
C PRO A 17 -6.58 -15.13 5.58
N ASP A 18 -5.41 -15.55 6.09
CA ASP A 18 -5.27 -16.12 7.44
C ASP A 18 -5.65 -15.13 8.55
N VAL A 19 -5.50 -13.83 8.26
CA VAL A 19 -5.85 -12.71 9.17
C VAL A 19 -6.99 -11.86 8.61
N GLN A 20 -7.68 -12.34 7.58
CA GLN A 20 -8.83 -11.67 6.95
C GLN A 20 -8.54 -10.26 6.41
N LEU A 21 -7.29 -10.01 5.98
CA LEU A 21 -6.91 -8.76 5.33
C LEU A 21 -6.87 -8.92 3.81
N GLN A 22 -7.22 -7.86 3.10
CA GLN A 22 -7.26 -7.78 1.64
C GLN A 22 -6.27 -6.74 1.12
N ALA A 23 -5.88 -6.88 -0.15
CA ALA A 23 -5.13 -5.83 -0.84
C ALA A 23 -5.91 -4.49 -0.76
N GLY A 24 -5.22 -3.43 -0.36
CA GLY A 24 -5.79 -2.11 -0.11
C GLY A 24 -6.17 -1.85 1.35
N ASP A 25 -6.17 -2.85 2.24
CA ASP A 25 -6.34 -2.61 3.67
C ASP A 25 -5.16 -1.79 4.23
N GLN A 26 -5.48 -0.85 5.11
CA GLN A 26 -4.54 0.11 5.66
C GLN A 26 -4.00 -0.35 7.01
N GLY A 27 -2.69 -0.26 7.17
CA GLY A 27 -1.98 -0.52 8.42
C GLY A 27 -0.95 0.57 8.72
N THR A 28 -0.48 0.64 9.95
CA THR A 28 0.53 1.61 10.40
C THR A 28 1.84 0.89 10.73
N ILE A 29 2.97 1.42 10.28
CA ILE A 29 4.29 0.91 10.66
C ILE A 29 4.53 1.21 12.14
N VAL A 30 4.75 0.18 12.95
CA VAL A 30 4.93 0.30 14.41
C VAL A 30 6.32 -0.14 14.89
N GLU A 31 7.10 -0.83 14.05
CA GLU A 31 8.49 -1.21 14.32
C GLU A 31 9.26 -1.36 13.00
N GLU A 32 10.56 -1.08 13.01
CA GLU A 32 11.49 -1.34 11.89
C GLU A 32 12.44 -2.48 12.29
N TYR A 33 12.55 -3.51 11.46
CA TYR A 33 13.46 -4.63 11.68
C TYR A 33 14.78 -4.45 10.91
N ASP A 34 15.87 -5.00 11.46
CA ASP A 34 17.22 -4.90 10.91
C ASP A 34 17.36 -5.51 9.50
N ASP A 35 16.45 -6.38 9.07
CA ASP A 35 16.42 -7.05 7.77
C ASP A 35 15.60 -6.30 6.71
N CYS A 36 15.34 -5.01 6.94
CA CYS A 36 14.49 -4.15 6.11
C CYS A 36 13.03 -4.64 6.02
N ALA A 37 12.55 -5.39 7.01
CA ALA A 37 11.13 -5.63 7.22
C ALA A 37 10.55 -4.58 8.19
N TYR A 38 9.24 -4.42 8.13
CA TYR A 38 8.49 -3.49 8.97
C TYR A 38 7.36 -4.24 9.64
N GLU A 39 7.20 -4.06 10.95
CA GLU A 39 6.00 -4.54 11.64
C GLU A 39 4.87 -3.56 11.38
N VAL A 40 3.79 -4.05 10.79
CA VAL A 40 2.62 -3.25 10.44
C VAL A 40 1.43 -3.69 11.27
N GLU A 41 0.89 -2.75 12.04
CA GLU A 41 -0.32 -2.93 12.82
C GLU A 41 -1.55 -2.55 11.99
N PHE A 42 -2.50 -3.47 11.93
CA PHE A 42 -3.82 -3.24 11.36
C PHE A 42 -4.82 -3.14 12.52
N SER A 43 -5.58 -2.06 12.54
CA SER A 43 -6.54 -1.76 13.60
C SER A 43 -7.93 -1.53 13.02
N ASN A 44 -8.96 -1.96 13.76
CA ASN A 44 -10.35 -1.73 13.36
C ASN A 44 -10.79 -0.28 13.64
N SER A 45 -12.04 0.05 13.30
CA SER A 45 -12.58 1.41 13.50
C SER A 45 -12.70 1.85 14.98
N GLN A 46 -12.54 0.92 15.93
CA GLN A 46 -12.52 1.21 17.37
C GLN A 46 -11.09 1.42 17.91
N GLY A 47 -10.07 1.25 17.06
CA GLY A 47 -8.66 1.33 17.44
C GLY A 47 -8.13 0.06 18.08
N GLU A 48 -8.83 -1.07 17.92
CA GLU A 48 -8.36 -2.37 18.39
C GLU A 48 -7.50 -3.02 17.31
N THR A 49 -6.30 -3.47 17.69
CA THR A 49 -5.43 -4.25 16.82
C THR A 49 -6.10 -5.55 16.41
N ILE A 50 -6.25 -5.77 15.11
CA ILE A 50 -6.81 -6.99 14.52
C ILE A 50 -5.72 -7.90 13.93
N ALA A 51 -4.59 -7.32 13.51
CA ALA A 51 -3.45 -8.07 13.00
C ALA A 51 -2.14 -7.29 13.15
N LEU A 52 -1.06 -8.04 13.21
CA LEU A 52 0.32 -7.58 13.25
C LEU A 52 1.09 -8.44 12.23
N LEU A 53 1.65 -7.79 11.22
CA LEU A 53 2.35 -8.47 10.13
C LEU A 53 3.75 -7.86 9.95
N ALA A 54 4.77 -8.71 9.96
CA ALA A 54 6.10 -8.37 9.46
C ALA A 54 6.09 -8.39 7.92
N LEU A 55 6.19 -7.21 7.30
CA LEU A 55 6.09 -7.02 5.86
C LEU A 55 7.37 -6.44 5.28
N LYS A 56 7.75 -6.90 4.09
CA LYS A 56 8.80 -6.28 3.28
C LYS A 56 8.25 -5.11 2.46
N PRO A 57 9.10 -4.15 2.03
CA PRO A 57 8.69 -2.99 1.24
C PRO A 57 7.90 -3.34 -0.02
N GLU A 58 8.16 -4.48 -0.66
CA GLU A 58 7.48 -4.91 -1.89
C GLU A 58 6.05 -5.44 -1.63
N GLN A 59 5.64 -5.59 -0.37
CA GLN A 59 4.33 -6.11 0.01
C GLN A 59 3.30 -5.02 0.29
N PHE A 60 3.72 -3.75 0.31
CA PHE A 60 2.85 -2.62 0.59
C PHE A 60 3.27 -1.36 -0.16
N VAL A 61 2.42 -0.33 -0.14
CA VAL A 61 2.78 1.02 -0.55
C VAL A 61 2.47 2.01 0.56
N VAL A 62 3.35 2.97 0.80
CA VAL A 62 3.05 4.09 1.71
C VAL A 62 1.94 4.93 1.08
N VAL A 63 0.94 5.31 1.88
CA VAL A 63 -0.19 6.16 1.45
C VAL A 63 -0.34 7.44 2.26
N TRP A 64 0.21 7.47 3.47
CA TRP A 64 0.34 8.68 4.29
C TRP A 64 1.69 8.68 4.98
N GLN A 65 2.34 9.83 5.00
CA GLN A 65 3.68 9.97 5.58
C GLN A 65 3.63 10.70 6.91
N ASN A 66 4.25 10.11 7.92
CA ASN A 66 4.44 10.68 9.23
C ASN A 66 5.33 11.93 9.20
N ALA A 67 6.41 11.89 8.41
CA ALA A 67 7.36 13.00 8.30
C ALA A 67 6.71 14.30 7.76
N THR A 68 5.82 14.18 6.78
CA THR A 68 5.17 15.34 6.14
C THR A 68 3.76 15.60 6.67
N LYS A 69 3.21 14.68 7.47
CA LYS A 69 1.83 14.70 7.96
C LYS A 69 0.80 14.80 6.85
N ALA A 70 1.09 14.19 5.69
CA ALA A 70 0.28 14.33 4.49
C ALA A 70 0.00 12.99 3.81
N TRP A 71 -1.17 12.91 3.18
CA TRP A 71 -1.50 11.82 2.26
C TRP A 71 -0.68 11.96 0.98
N ILE A 72 -0.18 10.85 0.49
CA ILE A 72 0.48 10.79 -0.81
C ILE A 72 -0.58 11.02 -1.90
N PRO A 73 -0.33 11.92 -2.88
CA PRO A 73 -1.27 12.17 -3.96
C PRO A 73 -1.67 10.89 -4.69
N LEU A 74 -2.93 10.81 -5.13
CA LEU A 74 -3.46 9.60 -5.78
C LEU A 74 -2.62 9.17 -6.99
N THR A 75 -2.10 10.11 -7.78
CA THR A 75 -1.23 9.82 -8.92
C THR A 75 0.05 9.10 -8.51
N ASP A 76 0.60 9.48 -7.36
CA ASP A 76 1.86 8.94 -6.85
C ASP A 76 1.61 7.57 -6.21
N ARG A 77 0.47 7.38 -5.53
CA ARG A 77 0.01 6.07 -5.06
C ARG A 77 -0.19 5.09 -6.22
N ILE A 78 -0.88 5.52 -7.29
CA ILE A 78 -1.04 4.71 -8.50
C ILE A 78 0.32 4.36 -9.11
N ALA A 79 1.23 5.34 -9.20
CA ALA A 79 2.58 5.10 -9.74
C ALA A 79 3.36 4.09 -8.89
N ALA A 80 3.25 4.13 -7.57
CA ALA A 80 3.89 3.17 -6.67
C ALA A 80 3.36 1.75 -6.89
N VAL A 81 2.03 1.56 -6.91
CA VAL A 81 1.42 0.26 -7.19
C VAL A 81 1.84 -0.29 -8.56
N LEU A 82 1.89 0.57 -9.58
CA LEU A 82 2.32 0.18 -10.92
C LEU A 82 3.78 -0.29 -10.98
N GLN A 83 4.68 0.31 -10.21
CA GLN A 83 6.11 -0.03 -10.22
C GLN A 83 6.37 -1.47 -9.74
N GLU A 84 5.54 -1.98 -8.82
CA GLU A 84 5.62 -3.35 -8.31
C GLU A 84 5.05 -4.40 -9.28
N LEU A 85 4.30 -3.96 -10.31
CA LEU A 85 3.72 -4.87 -11.28
C LEU A 85 4.71 -5.22 -12.41
N PRO A 86 4.69 -6.47 -12.90
CA PRO A 86 5.33 -6.84 -14.16
C PRO A 86 4.89 -5.97 -15.34
N GLN A 87 5.78 -5.79 -16.33
CA GLN A 87 5.57 -4.87 -17.47
C GLN A 87 4.28 -5.18 -18.27
N ASP A 88 3.93 -6.45 -18.42
CA ASP A 88 2.69 -6.87 -19.09
C ASP A 88 1.44 -6.40 -18.34
N ARG A 89 1.45 -6.47 -16.99
CA ARG A 89 0.37 -5.94 -16.14
C ARG A 89 0.34 -4.41 -16.13
N GLN A 90 1.49 -3.74 -16.10
CA GLN A 90 1.54 -2.27 -16.28
C GLN A 90 0.87 -1.84 -17.59
N GLN A 91 1.14 -2.57 -18.68
CA GLN A 91 0.53 -2.31 -19.97
C GLN A 91 -0.99 -2.55 -19.96
N GLN A 92 -1.48 -3.56 -19.23
CA GLN A 92 -2.91 -3.79 -19.03
C GLN A 92 -3.58 -2.62 -18.30
N VAL A 93 -2.98 -2.11 -17.22
CA VAL A 93 -3.51 -0.95 -16.49
C VAL A 93 -3.55 0.29 -17.38
N LEU A 94 -2.49 0.54 -18.16
CA LEU A 94 -2.47 1.66 -19.11
C LEU A 94 -3.58 1.54 -20.18
N ASN A 95 -3.82 0.33 -20.68
CA ASN A 95 -4.89 0.08 -21.64
C ASN A 95 -6.28 0.30 -21.02
N PHE A 96 -6.47 -0.13 -19.76
CA PHE A 96 -7.69 0.14 -19.00
C PHE A 96 -7.91 1.64 -18.83
N ALA A 97 -6.92 2.41 -18.36
CA ALA A 97 -7.01 3.86 -18.21
C ALA A 97 -7.40 4.56 -19.53
N ARG A 98 -6.81 4.14 -20.67
CA ARG A 98 -7.16 4.65 -22.01
C ARG A 98 -8.61 4.34 -22.39
N SER A 99 -9.18 3.23 -21.92
CA SER A 99 -10.56 2.84 -22.21
C SER A 99 -11.57 3.76 -21.52
N LEU A 100 -11.25 4.28 -20.32
CA LEU A 100 -12.12 5.21 -19.58
C LEU A 100 -12.39 6.52 -20.33
N HIS A 101 -11.45 6.95 -21.19
CA HIS A 101 -11.63 8.12 -22.06
C HIS A 101 -12.48 7.85 -23.32
N LYS A 102 -12.73 6.58 -23.65
CA LYS A 102 -13.47 6.16 -24.86
C LYS A 102 -14.94 5.88 -24.60
N THR A 103 -15.34 5.73 -23.33
CA THR A 103 -16.74 5.51 -22.96
C THR A 103 -17.50 6.84 -23.12
N PRO A 104 -18.59 6.90 -23.91
CA PRO A 104 -19.46 8.07 -23.93
C PRO A 104 -20.08 8.26 -22.55
N ALA A 105 -20.24 9.52 -22.14
CA ALA A 105 -20.98 9.90 -20.93
C ALA A 105 -22.43 9.40 -20.96
#